data_AF-A0A1H2G229-F1
#
_entry.id   AF-A0A1H2G229-F1
#
_cell.length_a   1.000
_cell.length_b   1.000
_cell.length_c   1.000
_cell.angle_alpha   90.00
_cell.angle_beta   90.00
_cell.angle_gamma   90.00
#
_symmetry.space_group_name_H-M   'P 1'
#
loop_
_entity.id
_entity.type
_entity.pdbx_description
1 polymer ?
#
loop_
_entity_poly.entity_id
_entity_poly.type
_entity_poly.pdbx_seq_one_letter_code
_entity_poly.pdbx_strand_id
1 'polypeptide(L)'
;MGKPTKTAELIRKRIQEIPPGEPFTPDEFLSLGTRAAVDQTLSRLIQTQQIMRVARGIYCLPVDGRIGRYGSSEKKVVDLIAKGETLQVHGARAANIMGLSTQVPMSSIYLTSGRSRTLLIRNKTVEFRHASSRKLLLAGRRAGVALTAMWYLGKAEVTPRLVGKIRRKLGAEEFEALKSVINDMPAWMRAAMLVDEQIHKNEQRRKLRESGSESGSTVAPIPPTSLSPLVYIGGLAALNLPSPTGTGDWHLEETFFSQKPPASRSFLFGVGCETDTTSFFEEEGICDDFYDCTEILDKLCIPHEGAVAYAATHARAVADLILGAVLRGESPDYVVLDDWMPGTWDKECVYFLLEEARPLLTGAQKEKLWAWECKNPFDYGNV
;
A
#
# COMPACT_ATOMS: atom_id res chain seq x y z
N MET A 1 34.71 -33.39 -52.36
CA MET A 1 33.78 -33.21 -51.22
C MET A 1 34.40 -33.88 -49.99
N GLY A 2 34.91 -33.10 -49.03
CA GLY A 2 35.55 -33.66 -47.83
C GLY A 2 34.54 -34.38 -46.95
N LYS A 3 34.83 -35.62 -46.55
CA LYS A 3 34.03 -36.39 -45.59
C LYS A 3 33.79 -35.51 -44.34
N PRO A 4 32.56 -35.40 -43.83
CA PRO A 4 32.36 -34.74 -42.54
C PRO A 4 33.21 -35.45 -41.50
N THR A 5 34.06 -34.70 -40.81
CA THR A 5 34.82 -35.20 -39.66
C THR A 5 33.82 -35.78 -38.66
N LYS A 6 34.12 -36.94 -38.05
CA LYS A 6 33.29 -37.64 -37.05
C LYS A 6 32.67 -36.67 -36.02
N THR A 7 33.42 -35.63 -35.63
CA THR A 7 32.98 -34.50 -34.80
C THR A 7 31.75 -33.75 -35.34
N ALA A 8 31.72 -33.35 -36.62
CA ALA A 8 30.64 -32.57 -37.20
C ALA A 8 29.31 -33.35 -37.25
N GLU A 9 29.37 -34.67 -37.49
CA GLU A 9 28.21 -35.56 -37.45
C GLU A 9 27.67 -35.72 -36.02
N LEU A 10 28.57 -35.91 -35.04
CA LEU A 10 28.20 -35.99 -33.62
C LEU A 10 27.54 -34.70 -33.13
N ILE A 11 28.09 -33.54 -33.49
CA ILE A 11 27.49 -32.23 -33.14
C ILE A 11 26.09 -32.11 -33.74
N ARG A 12 25.92 -32.45 -35.02
CA ARG A 12 24.59 -32.42 -35.68
C ARG A 12 23.58 -33.31 -34.99
N LYS A 13 23.97 -34.56 -34.70
CA LYS A 13 23.10 -35.51 -34.01
C LYS A 13 22.68 -34.97 -32.64
N ARG A 14 23.63 -34.42 -31.88
CA ARG A 14 23.36 -33.84 -30.57
C ARG A 14 22.44 -32.61 -30.65
N ILE A 15 22.61 -31.76 -31.66
CA ILE A 15 21.71 -30.62 -31.89
C ILE A 15 20.29 -31.10 -32.21
N GLN A 16 20.12 -32.15 -33.02
CA GLN A 16 18.79 -32.68 -33.37
C GLN A 16 18.02 -33.25 -32.18
N GLU A 17 18.70 -33.61 -31.09
CA GLU A 17 18.07 -34.02 -29.83
C GLU A 17 17.54 -32.83 -29.01
N ILE A 18 17.95 -31.60 -29.34
CA ILE A 18 17.49 -30.38 -28.67
C ILE A 18 16.08 -30.03 -29.18
N PRO A 19 15.13 -29.70 -28.29
CA PRO A 19 13.81 -29.26 -28.73
C PRO A 19 13.87 -28.00 -29.61
N PRO A 20 13.06 -27.90 -30.69
CA PRO A 20 12.93 -26.68 -31.48
C PRO A 20 12.64 -25.45 -30.61
N GLY A 21 13.36 -24.36 -30.87
CA GLY A 21 13.23 -23.11 -30.13
C GLY A 21 13.92 -23.09 -28.76
N GLU A 22 14.54 -24.20 -28.32
CA GLU A 22 15.38 -24.20 -27.13
C GLU A 22 16.77 -23.59 -27.47
N PRO A 23 17.21 -22.55 -26.74
CA PRO A 23 18.51 -21.93 -26.98
C PRO A 23 19.63 -22.78 -26.37
N PHE A 24 20.78 -22.79 -27.04
CA PHE A 24 21.97 -23.52 -26.61
C PHE A 24 23.25 -22.73 -26.92
N THR A 25 24.35 -23.13 -26.27
CA THR A 25 25.67 -22.50 -26.42
C THR A 25 26.69 -23.45 -27.07
N PRO A 26 27.73 -22.93 -27.76
CA PRO A 26 28.82 -23.75 -28.29
C PRO A 26 29.54 -24.59 -27.22
N ASP A 27 29.54 -24.11 -25.98
CA ASP A 27 30.27 -24.72 -24.87
C ASP A 27 29.75 -26.14 -24.56
N GLU A 28 28.48 -26.41 -24.85
CA GLU A 28 27.85 -27.74 -24.70
C GLU A 28 28.45 -28.81 -25.63
N PHE A 29 29.16 -28.40 -26.69
CA PHE A 29 29.74 -29.31 -27.69
C PHE A 29 31.27 -29.40 -27.62
N LEU A 30 31.92 -28.72 -26.67
CA LEU A 30 33.38 -28.74 -26.54
C LEU A 30 33.94 -30.12 -26.15
N SER A 31 33.11 -31.00 -25.59
CA SER A 31 33.46 -32.41 -25.34
C SER A 31 33.54 -33.25 -26.63
N LEU A 32 32.95 -32.78 -27.74
CA LEU A 32 32.89 -33.51 -29.02
C LEU A 32 34.02 -33.12 -29.98
N GLY A 33 34.73 -32.02 -29.73
CA GLY A 33 35.83 -31.54 -30.57
C GLY A 33 36.39 -30.19 -30.16
N THR A 34 37.38 -29.70 -30.92
CA THR A 34 38.03 -28.41 -30.65
C THR A 34 37.07 -27.24 -30.90
N ARG A 35 37.33 -26.11 -30.22
CA ARG A 35 36.53 -24.88 -30.39
C ARG A 35 36.37 -24.46 -31.85
N ALA A 36 37.47 -24.49 -32.61
CA ALA A 36 37.46 -24.16 -34.04
C ALA A 36 36.56 -25.11 -34.86
N ALA A 37 36.59 -26.41 -34.57
CA ALA A 37 35.75 -27.39 -35.25
C ALA A 37 34.26 -27.20 -34.93
N VAL A 38 33.93 -26.88 -33.66
CA VAL A 38 32.57 -26.56 -33.23
C VAL A 38 32.07 -25.29 -33.94
N ASP A 39 32.84 -24.20 -33.89
CA ASP A 39 32.46 -22.92 -34.50
C ASP A 39 32.29 -23.03 -36.03
N GLN A 40 33.17 -23.77 -36.72
CA GLN A 40 33.05 -24.03 -38.15
C GLN A 40 31.79 -24.85 -38.48
N THR A 41 31.49 -25.86 -37.66
CA THR A 41 30.29 -26.70 -37.83
C THR A 41 29.02 -25.86 -37.64
N LEU A 42 28.92 -25.09 -36.56
CA LEU A 42 27.79 -24.20 -36.30
C LEU A 42 27.62 -23.15 -37.40
N SER A 43 28.71 -22.54 -37.86
CA SER A 43 28.69 -21.59 -38.98
C SER A 43 28.08 -22.21 -40.24
N ARG A 44 28.47 -23.46 -40.57
CA ARG A 44 27.91 -24.18 -41.71
C ARG A 44 26.42 -24.47 -41.53
N LEU A 45 25.99 -24.84 -40.31
CA LEU A 45 24.57 -25.12 -40.01
C LEU A 45 23.69 -23.87 -40.14
N ILE A 46 24.23 -22.69 -39.80
CA ILE A 46 23.54 -21.40 -40.00
C ILE A 46 23.42 -21.09 -41.48
N GLN A 47 24.51 -21.27 -42.25
CA GLN A 47 24.49 -21.04 -43.71
C GLN A 47 23.47 -21.95 -44.42
N THR A 48 23.31 -23.18 -43.95
CA THR A 48 22.29 -24.12 -44.46
C THR A 48 20.91 -23.96 -43.80
N GLN A 49 20.70 -22.91 -42.98
CA GLN A 49 19.43 -22.61 -42.29
C GLN A 49 18.87 -23.76 -41.43
N GLN A 50 19.75 -24.63 -40.92
CA GLN A 50 19.37 -25.72 -40.03
C GLN A 50 19.25 -25.24 -38.58
N ILE A 51 20.04 -24.24 -38.20
CA ILE A 51 19.96 -23.54 -36.92
C ILE A 51 19.92 -22.04 -37.16
N MET A 52 19.51 -21.28 -36.15
CA MET A 52 19.52 -19.82 -36.17
C MET A 52 20.36 -19.26 -35.03
N ARG A 53 21.00 -18.12 -35.26
CA ARG A 53 21.69 -17.36 -34.21
C ARG A 53 20.70 -16.35 -33.60
N VAL A 54 20.46 -16.44 -32.30
CA VAL A 54 19.52 -15.56 -31.58
C VAL A 54 20.22 -14.43 -30.82
N ALA A 55 21.47 -14.64 -30.41
CA ALA A 55 22.35 -13.63 -29.84
C ALA A 55 23.82 -14.01 -30.10
N ARG A 56 24.76 -13.14 -29.72
CA ARG A 56 26.19 -13.46 -29.85
C ARG A 56 26.53 -14.69 -28.99
N GLY A 57 26.84 -15.80 -29.65
CA GLY A 57 27.24 -17.05 -28.99
C GLY A 57 26.06 -17.92 -28.54
N ILE A 58 24.84 -17.60 -28.97
CA ILE A 58 23.63 -18.36 -28.63
C ILE A 58 22.86 -18.70 -29.89
N TYR A 59 22.49 -19.97 -29.99
CA TYR A 59 21.87 -20.56 -31.16
C TYR A 59 20.60 -21.31 -30.76
N CYS A 60 19.72 -21.57 -31.72
CA CYS A 60 18.57 -22.43 -31.50
C CYS A 60 18.19 -23.17 -32.79
N LEU A 61 17.48 -24.29 -32.64
CA LEU A 61 16.73 -24.86 -33.75
C LEU A 61 15.52 -23.95 -34.05
N PRO A 62 15.24 -23.65 -35.34
CA PRO A 62 14.05 -22.88 -35.70
C PRO A 62 12.77 -23.64 -35.37
N VAL A 63 11.74 -22.92 -34.98
CA VAL A 63 10.38 -23.44 -34.80
C VAL A 63 9.55 -23.06 -36.03
N ASP A 64 8.87 -24.03 -36.62
CA ASP A 64 8.00 -23.79 -37.76
C ASP A 64 6.64 -23.27 -37.28
N GLY A 65 6.25 -22.10 -37.76
CA GLY A 65 4.96 -21.46 -37.47
C GLY A 65 4.15 -21.23 -38.73
N ARG A 66 2.88 -20.84 -38.55
CA ARG A 66 1.97 -20.50 -39.67
C ARG A 66 2.50 -19.39 -40.59
N ILE A 67 3.29 -18.47 -40.04
CA ILE A 67 3.83 -17.28 -40.73
C ILE A 67 5.35 -17.46 -41.00
N GLY A 68 5.83 -18.71 -41.04
CA GLY A 68 7.23 -19.03 -41.26
C GLY A 68 7.98 -19.40 -39.98
N ARG A 69 9.31 -19.42 -40.09
CA ARG A 69 10.21 -19.95 -39.06
C ARG A 69 10.60 -18.85 -38.06
N TYR A 70 10.56 -19.17 -36.77
CA TYR A 70 10.94 -18.25 -35.71
C TYR A 70 11.91 -18.89 -34.72
N GLY A 71 12.60 -18.04 -33.94
CA GLY A 71 13.65 -18.48 -33.01
C GLY A 71 13.15 -18.63 -31.57
N SER A 72 14.08 -18.87 -30.66
CA SER A 72 13.80 -18.88 -29.22
C SER A 72 13.10 -17.60 -28.75
N SER A 73 12.21 -17.75 -27.77
CA SER A 73 11.60 -16.61 -27.09
C SER A 73 12.65 -15.81 -26.31
N GLU A 74 12.42 -14.51 -26.14
CA GLU A 74 13.31 -13.63 -25.38
C GLU A 74 13.57 -14.19 -23.98
N LYS A 75 12.51 -14.65 -23.30
CA LYS A 75 12.61 -15.24 -21.96
C LYS A 75 13.59 -16.41 -21.89
N LYS A 76 13.50 -17.38 -22.81
CA LYS A 76 14.43 -18.53 -22.82
C LYS A 76 15.88 -18.10 -23.03
N VAL A 77 16.11 -17.13 -23.91
CA VAL A 77 17.46 -16.63 -24.19
C VAL A 77 18.01 -15.89 -22.96
N VAL A 78 17.19 -15.07 -22.33
CA VAL A 78 17.51 -14.35 -21.09
C VAL A 78 17.82 -15.32 -19.95
N ASP A 79 17.00 -16.36 -19.76
CA ASP A 79 17.19 -17.38 -18.73
C ASP A 79 18.49 -18.17 -18.94
N LEU A 80 18.85 -18.48 -20.19
CA LEU A 80 20.12 -19.13 -20.53
C LEU A 80 21.33 -18.23 -20.25
N ILE A 81 21.25 -16.93 -20.60
CA ILE A 81 22.32 -15.95 -20.37
C ILE A 81 22.54 -15.70 -18.88
N ALA A 82 21.46 -15.62 -18.12
CA ALA A 82 21.47 -15.35 -16.69
C ALA A 82 21.60 -16.64 -15.86
N LYS A 83 22.03 -17.75 -16.46
CA LYS A 83 22.23 -19.01 -15.74
C LYS A 83 23.25 -18.81 -14.61
N GLY A 84 22.81 -19.06 -13.37
CA GLY A 84 23.60 -18.82 -12.17
C GLY A 84 23.46 -17.42 -11.57
N GLU A 85 22.72 -16.52 -12.22
CA GLU A 85 22.31 -15.22 -11.67
C GLU A 85 20.86 -15.29 -11.15
N THR A 86 20.52 -14.39 -10.24
CA THR A 86 19.13 -14.18 -9.82
C THR A 86 18.51 -13.14 -10.72
N LEU A 87 17.44 -13.50 -11.43
CA LEU A 87 16.79 -12.65 -12.41
C LEU A 87 15.37 -12.27 -11.99
N GLN A 88 14.99 -11.02 -12.23
CA GLN A 88 13.63 -10.54 -12.03
C GLN A 88 13.23 -9.55 -13.13
N VAL A 89 11.94 -9.45 -13.42
CA VAL A 89 11.42 -8.41 -14.34
C VAL A 89 11.59 -7.02 -13.74
N HIS A 90 11.80 -6.00 -14.57
CA HIS A 90 11.86 -4.61 -14.10
C HIS A 90 10.52 -4.11 -13.54
N GLY A 91 10.60 -3.12 -12.65
CA GLY A 91 9.49 -2.47 -11.95
C GLY A 91 8.25 -2.15 -12.80
N ALA A 92 8.42 -1.45 -13.91
CA ALA A 92 7.31 -1.10 -14.80
C ALA A 92 6.58 -2.34 -15.35
N ARG A 93 7.34 -3.36 -15.75
CA ARG A 93 6.78 -4.63 -16.23
C ARG A 93 6.10 -5.39 -15.09
N ALA A 94 6.68 -5.36 -13.90
CA ALA A 94 6.12 -5.97 -12.70
C ALA A 94 4.77 -5.32 -12.31
N ALA A 95 4.70 -3.99 -12.31
CA ALA A 95 3.47 -3.25 -12.03
C ALA A 95 2.39 -3.56 -13.08
N ASN A 96 2.75 -3.69 -14.35
CA ASN A 96 1.83 -4.10 -15.41
C ASN A 96 1.33 -5.55 -15.25
N ILE A 97 2.21 -6.51 -14.94
CA ILE A 97 1.83 -7.91 -14.65
C ILE A 97 0.87 -7.98 -13.46
N MET A 98 1.12 -7.18 -12.42
CA MET A 98 0.24 -7.06 -11.26
C MET A 98 -1.00 -6.20 -11.54
N GLY A 99 -1.17 -5.68 -12.75
CA GLY A 99 -2.23 -4.77 -13.18
C GLY A 99 -2.42 -3.59 -12.21
N LEU A 100 -1.32 -3.06 -11.72
CA LEU A 100 -1.21 -1.81 -10.96
C LEU A 100 -0.85 -0.63 -11.88
N SER A 101 -0.42 -0.93 -13.10
CA SER A 101 -0.19 0.05 -14.18
C SER A 101 -0.71 -0.49 -15.50
N THR A 102 -1.28 0.39 -16.32
CA THR A 102 -1.72 0.10 -17.69
C THR A 102 -0.61 0.29 -18.71
N GLN A 103 0.50 0.93 -18.33
CA GLN A 103 1.59 1.24 -19.24
C GLN A 103 2.37 -0.03 -19.57
N VAL A 104 2.41 -0.39 -20.86
CA VAL A 104 3.25 -1.47 -21.36
C VAL A 104 4.63 -0.87 -21.68
N PRO A 105 5.70 -1.26 -20.95
CA PRO A 105 7.02 -0.70 -21.20
C PRO A 105 7.52 -1.10 -22.60
N MET A 106 8.05 -0.12 -23.34
CA MET A 106 8.60 -0.35 -24.69
C MET A 106 9.97 -1.06 -24.65
N SER A 107 10.69 -0.99 -23.53
CA SER A 107 12.01 -1.60 -23.35
C SER A 107 11.96 -2.88 -22.50
N SER A 108 12.70 -3.90 -22.93
CA SER A 108 12.89 -5.14 -22.19
C SER A 108 14.03 -4.97 -21.18
N ILE A 109 13.68 -4.63 -19.93
CA ILE A 109 14.63 -4.46 -18.83
C ILE A 109 14.43 -5.58 -17.79
N TYR A 110 15.53 -6.18 -17.36
CA TYR A 110 15.58 -7.19 -16.30
C TYR A 110 16.51 -6.72 -15.17
N LEU A 111 16.12 -6.99 -13.94
CA LEU A 111 16.98 -6.86 -12.76
C LEU A 111 17.78 -8.15 -12.59
N THR A 112 19.07 -8.05 -12.32
CA THR A 112 19.96 -9.20 -12.10
C THR A 112 20.86 -9.01 -10.88
N SER A 113 21.25 -10.10 -10.22
CA SER A 113 22.33 -10.08 -9.22
C SER A 113 23.71 -9.96 -9.87
N GLY A 114 23.82 -10.27 -11.15
CA GLY A 114 25.05 -10.13 -11.94
C GLY A 114 25.35 -8.70 -12.37
N ARG A 115 26.32 -8.53 -13.27
CA ARG A 115 26.74 -7.21 -13.77
C ARG A 115 25.72 -6.62 -14.73
N SER A 116 25.53 -5.29 -14.64
CA SER A 116 24.75 -4.53 -15.62
C SER A 116 25.35 -4.68 -17.01
N ARG A 117 24.50 -4.98 -18.01
CA ARG A 117 24.92 -5.20 -19.40
C ARG A 117 23.74 -5.09 -20.35
N THR A 118 24.02 -4.76 -21.60
CA THR A 118 23.01 -4.68 -22.65
C THR A 118 23.33 -5.69 -23.74
N LEU A 119 22.32 -6.41 -24.21
CA LEU A 119 22.47 -7.46 -25.21
C LEU A 119 21.47 -7.26 -26.34
N LEU A 120 21.93 -7.52 -27.56
CA LEU A 120 21.07 -7.58 -28.72
C LEU A 120 20.57 -9.01 -28.90
N ILE A 121 19.28 -9.23 -28.63
CA ILE A 121 18.60 -10.49 -28.89
C ILE A 121 17.81 -10.29 -30.19
N ARG A 122 18.30 -10.89 -31.28
CA ARG A 122 17.84 -10.64 -32.66
C ARG A 122 17.91 -9.16 -33.03
N ASN A 123 16.77 -8.47 -33.08
CA ASN A 123 16.64 -7.05 -33.40
C ASN A 123 16.13 -6.22 -32.21
N LYS A 124 16.11 -6.80 -31.01
CA LYS A 124 15.66 -6.15 -29.77
C LYS A 124 16.81 -5.99 -28.79
N THR A 125 16.92 -4.79 -28.25
CA THR A 125 17.87 -4.48 -27.19
C THR A 125 17.25 -4.87 -25.84
N VAL A 126 17.94 -5.76 -25.12
CA VAL A 126 17.56 -6.21 -23.77
C VAL A 126 18.60 -5.72 -22.77
N GLU A 127 18.14 -5.06 -21.73
CA GLU A 127 18.98 -4.48 -20.69
C GLU A 127 18.91 -5.32 -19.41
N PHE A 128 20.07 -5.66 -18.86
CA PHE A 128 20.22 -6.24 -17.54
C PHE A 128 20.76 -5.15 -16.62
N ARG A 129 20.05 -4.85 -15.54
CA ARG A 129 20.46 -3.88 -14.51
C ARG A 129 20.79 -4.61 -13.23
N HIS A 130 21.99 -4.37 -12.71
CA HIS A 130 22.36 -4.86 -11.39
C HIS A 130 21.40 -4.33 -10.32
N ALA A 131 20.93 -5.21 -9.44
CA ALA A 131 20.11 -4.87 -8.29
C ALA A 131 20.65 -5.55 -7.03
N SER A 132 20.50 -4.88 -5.89
CA SER A 132 20.90 -5.46 -4.60
C SER A 132 20.04 -6.66 -4.24
N SER A 133 20.58 -7.58 -3.43
CA SER A 133 19.89 -8.80 -3.00
C SER A 133 18.51 -8.51 -2.38
N ARG A 134 18.40 -7.41 -1.62
CA ARG A 134 17.12 -6.92 -1.05
C ARG A 134 16.05 -6.62 -2.10
N LYS A 135 16.41 -6.14 -3.30
CA LYS A 135 15.46 -5.87 -4.40
C LYS A 135 15.13 -7.10 -5.23
N LEU A 136 15.91 -8.18 -5.09
CA LEU A 136 15.76 -9.45 -5.80
C LEU A 136 15.13 -10.55 -4.94
N LEU A 137 14.66 -10.21 -3.73
CA LEU A 137 13.97 -11.16 -2.88
C LEU A 137 12.77 -11.78 -3.61
N LEU A 138 12.59 -13.09 -3.39
CA LEU A 138 11.53 -13.90 -4.01
C LEU A 138 11.55 -13.88 -5.55
N ALA A 139 12.70 -13.60 -6.17
CA ALA A 139 12.86 -13.70 -7.62
C ALA A 139 12.38 -15.07 -8.15
N GLY A 140 11.70 -15.04 -9.30
CA GLY A 140 11.06 -16.21 -9.89
C GLY A 140 9.65 -16.53 -9.36
N ARG A 141 9.24 -15.95 -8.22
CA ARG A 141 7.87 -16.08 -7.68
C ARG A 141 6.98 -14.89 -8.07
N ARG A 142 5.66 -15.06 -8.02
CA ARG A 142 4.71 -13.94 -8.23
C ARG A 142 4.82 -12.92 -7.11
N ALA A 143 5.07 -13.37 -5.88
CA ALA A 143 5.38 -12.53 -4.72
C ALA A 143 6.57 -11.59 -4.99
N GLY A 144 7.64 -12.10 -5.61
CA GLY A 144 8.78 -11.28 -6.01
C GLY A 144 8.42 -10.23 -7.06
N VAL A 145 7.54 -10.57 -8.01
CA VAL A 145 7.03 -9.59 -9.00
C VAL A 145 6.25 -8.49 -8.28
N ALA A 146 5.39 -8.83 -7.32
CA ALA A 146 4.67 -7.84 -6.53
C ALA A 146 5.62 -6.94 -5.73
N LEU A 147 6.65 -7.51 -5.09
CA LEU A 147 7.67 -6.76 -4.37
C LEU A 147 8.40 -5.76 -5.28
N THR A 148 8.83 -6.21 -6.47
CA THR A 148 9.49 -5.35 -7.45
C THR A 148 8.55 -4.24 -7.97
N ALA A 149 7.25 -4.53 -8.11
CA ALA A 149 6.26 -3.51 -8.44
C ALA A 149 6.13 -2.44 -7.34
N MET A 150 6.06 -2.84 -6.07
CA MET A 150 5.99 -1.90 -4.94
C MET A 150 7.25 -1.01 -4.85
N TRP A 151 8.44 -1.58 -5.10
CA TRP A 151 9.68 -0.80 -5.17
C TRP A 151 9.65 0.26 -6.28
N TYR A 152 9.00 -0.02 -7.40
CA TYR A 152 8.90 0.88 -8.53
C TYR A 152 7.88 1.99 -8.32
N LEU A 153 6.72 1.65 -7.74
CA LEU A 153 5.66 2.61 -7.44
C LEU A 153 6.07 3.58 -6.32
N GLY A 154 6.83 3.10 -5.35
CA GLY A 154 7.38 3.93 -4.28
C GLY A 154 6.38 4.30 -3.19
N LYS A 155 6.83 5.09 -2.21
CA LYS A 155 6.11 5.38 -0.96
C LYS A 155 4.74 6.03 -1.17
N ALA A 156 4.61 6.96 -2.12
CA ALA A 156 3.37 7.71 -2.33
C ALA A 156 2.21 6.81 -2.81
N GLU A 157 2.53 5.82 -3.63
CA GLU A 157 1.53 4.97 -4.28
C GLU A 157 1.24 3.68 -3.49
N VAL A 158 2.21 3.21 -2.70
CA VAL A 158 2.07 1.97 -1.92
C VAL A 158 1.28 2.24 -0.63
N THR A 159 -0.03 2.27 -0.80
CA THR A 159 -1.03 2.40 0.26
C THR A 159 -1.58 1.03 0.70
N PRO A 160 -2.21 0.91 1.88
CA PRO A 160 -2.85 -0.34 2.31
C PRO A 160 -3.88 -0.87 1.29
N ARG A 161 -4.62 0.05 0.64
CA ARG A 161 -5.58 -0.30 -0.43
C ARG A 161 -4.90 -0.92 -1.65
N LEU A 162 -3.71 -0.45 -2.03
CA LEU A 162 -2.91 -1.05 -3.10
C LEU A 162 -2.45 -2.46 -2.69
N VAL A 163 -1.98 -2.62 -1.45
CA VAL A 163 -1.59 -3.93 -0.91
C VAL A 163 -2.76 -4.92 -0.92
N GLY A 164 -3.98 -4.48 -0.58
CA GLY A 164 -5.17 -5.32 -0.67
C GLY A 164 -5.50 -5.75 -2.10
N LYS A 165 -5.25 -4.89 -3.10
CA LYS A 165 -5.33 -5.29 -4.52
C LYS A 165 -4.28 -6.35 -4.86
N ILE A 166 -3.06 -6.20 -4.36
CA ILE A 166 -1.98 -7.18 -4.54
C ILE A 166 -2.35 -8.53 -3.91
N ARG A 167 -2.87 -8.53 -2.67
CA ARG A 167 -3.34 -9.73 -1.95
C ARG A 167 -4.34 -10.53 -2.77
N ARG A 168 -5.39 -9.86 -3.28
CA ARG A 168 -6.40 -10.50 -4.13
C ARG A 168 -5.83 -11.11 -5.41
N LYS A 169 -4.77 -10.53 -5.97
CA LYS A 169 -4.13 -11.00 -7.22
C LYS A 169 -3.05 -12.08 -7.03
N LEU A 170 -2.43 -12.16 -5.86
CA LEU A 170 -1.42 -13.16 -5.54
C LEU A 170 -2.05 -14.48 -5.06
N GLY A 171 -3.17 -14.40 -4.34
CA GLY A 171 -3.70 -15.53 -3.59
C GLY A 171 -2.96 -15.72 -2.26
N ALA A 172 -3.47 -16.59 -1.40
CA ALA A 172 -3.00 -16.72 -0.01
C ALA A 172 -1.53 -17.15 0.07
N GLU A 173 -1.13 -18.22 -0.64
CA GLU A 173 0.23 -18.78 -0.58
C GLU A 173 1.30 -17.75 -0.99
N GLU A 174 1.12 -17.10 -2.14
CA GLU A 174 2.08 -16.12 -2.64
C GLU A 174 2.08 -14.84 -1.79
N PHE A 175 0.96 -14.47 -1.19
CA PHE A 175 0.93 -13.33 -0.27
C PHE A 175 1.62 -13.65 1.07
N GLU A 176 1.50 -14.86 1.58
CA GLU A 176 2.30 -15.32 2.74
C GLU A 176 3.80 -15.34 2.42
N ALA A 177 4.17 -15.79 1.22
CA ALA A 177 5.57 -15.70 0.76
C ALA A 177 6.05 -14.24 0.76
N LEU A 178 5.22 -13.29 0.32
CA LEU A 178 5.53 -11.86 0.36
C LEU A 178 5.68 -11.33 1.80
N LYS A 179 4.86 -11.79 2.74
CA LYS A 179 4.97 -11.42 4.17
C LYS A 179 6.24 -11.97 4.82
N SER A 180 6.73 -13.14 4.40
CA SER A 180 7.92 -13.74 5.00
C SER A 180 9.19 -12.85 4.92
N VAL A 181 9.21 -11.90 3.97
CA VAL A 181 10.32 -10.95 3.76
C VAL A 181 10.02 -9.53 4.25
N ILE A 182 8.99 -9.34 5.09
CA ILE A 182 8.54 -8.00 5.55
C ILE A 182 9.62 -7.20 6.31
N ASN A 183 10.53 -7.88 6.98
CA ASN A 183 11.65 -7.26 7.70
C ASN A 183 12.70 -6.67 6.77
N ASP A 184 12.82 -7.21 5.55
CA ASP A 184 13.72 -6.70 4.53
C ASP A 184 13.13 -5.52 3.74
N MET A 185 11.85 -5.23 3.92
CA MET A 185 11.19 -4.11 3.27
C MET A 185 11.54 -2.77 3.95
N PRO A 186 11.52 -1.65 3.23
CA PRO A 186 11.56 -0.31 3.83
C PRO A 186 10.38 -0.09 4.79
N ALA A 187 10.56 0.80 5.76
CA ALA A 187 9.55 1.08 6.80
C ALA A 187 8.17 1.43 6.23
N TRP A 188 8.11 2.24 5.18
CA TRP A 188 6.85 2.64 4.54
C TRP A 188 6.09 1.47 3.88
N MET A 189 6.81 0.52 3.29
CA MET A 189 6.21 -0.65 2.65
C MET A 189 5.72 -1.64 3.70
N ARG A 190 6.51 -1.83 4.76
CA ARG A 190 6.14 -2.65 5.91
C ARG A 190 4.90 -2.11 6.61
N ALA A 191 4.81 -0.80 6.83
CA ALA A 191 3.63 -0.18 7.41
C ALA A 191 2.36 -0.48 6.58
N ALA A 192 2.42 -0.29 5.26
CA ALA A 192 1.28 -0.57 4.37
C ALA A 192 0.86 -2.06 4.40
N MET A 193 1.83 -2.98 4.47
CA MET A 193 1.58 -4.43 4.58
C MET A 193 0.88 -4.82 5.89
N LEU A 194 1.32 -4.25 7.01
CA LEU A 194 0.75 -4.53 8.34
C LEU A 194 -0.68 -3.99 8.46
N VAL A 195 -0.93 -2.78 7.96
CA VAL A 195 -2.27 -2.18 7.96
C VAL A 195 -3.25 -3.01 7.10
N ASP A 196 -2.85 -3.43 5.90
CA ASP A 196 -3.68 -4.31 5.06
C ASP A 196 -3.99 -5.66 5.74
N GLU A 197 -3.02 -6.24 6.46
CA GLU A 197 -3.25 -7.47 7.21
C GLU A 197 -4.28 -7.30 8.33
N GLN A 198 -4.25 -6.17 9.02
CA GLN A 198 -5.25 -5.86 10.04
C GLN A 198 -6.65 -5.69 9.41
N ILE A 199 -6.75 -4.98 8.28
CA ILE A 199 -7.99 -4.82 7.52
C ILE A 199 -8.55 -6.19 7.12
N HIS A 200 -7.72 -7.07 6.57
CA HIS A 200 -8.15 -8.39 6.12
C HIS A 200 -8.64 -9.30 7.27
N LYS A 201 -7.96 -9.28 8.42
CA LYS A 201 -8.39 -10.03 9.62
C LYS A 201 -9.73 -9.54 10.14
N ASN A 202 -9.96 -8.21 10.12
CA ASN A 202 -11.23 -7.61 10.52
C ASN A 202 -12.36 -8.00 9.57
N GLU A 203 -12.13 -8.01 8.24
CA GLU A 203 -13.10 -8.48 7.25
C GLU A 203 -13.50 -9.95 7.45
N GLN A 204 -12.54 -10.82 7.77
CA GLN A 204 -12.81 -12.24 8.04
C GLN A 204 -13.65 -12.43 9.32
N ARG A 205 -13.33 -11.68 10.39
CA ARG A 205 -14.11 -11.68 11.64
C ARG A 205 -15.54 -11.19 11.41
N ARG A 206 -15.73 -10.16 10.58
CA ARG A 206 -17.07 -9.67 10.18
C ARG A 206 -17.89 -10.75 9.48
N LYS A 207 -17.32 -11.41 8.47
CA LYS A 207 -18.00 -12.50 7.75
C LYS A 207 -18.34 -13.68 8.63
N LEU A 208 -17.49 -14.00 9.62
CA LEU A 208 -17.76 -15.05 10.59
C LEU A 208 -18.97 -14.70 11.47
N ARG A 209 -19.07 -13.44 11.93
CA ARG A 209 -20.22 -12.89 12.67
C ARG A 209 -21.51 -12.86 11.85
N GLU A 210 -21.42 -12.53 10.56
CA GLU A 210 -22.57 -12.53 9.64
C GLU A 210 -23.06 -13.95 9.28
N SER A 211 -22.16 -14.94 9.30
CA SER A 211 -22.48 -16.35 9.02
C SER A 211 -22.94 -17.15 10.25
N GLY A 212 -22.66 -16.65 11.45
CA GLY A 212 -23.14 -17.20 12.72
C GLY A 212 -24.46 -16.55 13.10
N SER A 213 -25.52 -17.36 13.21
CA SER A 213 -26.74 -16.97 13.92
C SER A 213 -26.40 -16.64 15.38
N GLU A 214 -26.08 -15.38 15.68
CA GLU A 214 -26.10 -14.85 17.04
C GLU A 214 -27.14 -13.74 17.13
N SER A 215 -28.31 -14.12 17.65
CA SER A 215 -29.17 -13.25 18.41
C SER A 215 -28.39 -12.73 19.63
N GLY A 216 -27.97 -11.46 19.63
CA GLY A 216 -27.39 -10.83 20.81
C GLY A 216 -26.84 -9.41 20.58
N SER A 217 -27.55 -8.41 21.11
CA SER A 217 -27.12 -7.01 21.35
C SER A 217 -27.11 -6.05 20.14
N THR A 218 -28.25 -5.39 19.91
CA THR A 218 -28.36 -4.24 18.99
C THR A 218 -27.82 -2.98 19.66
N VAL A 219 -26.55 -2.64 19.44
CA VAL A 219 -26.05 -1.28 19.66
C VAL A 219 -26.63 -0.39 18.56
N ALA A 220 -27.24 0.74 18.92
CA ALA A 220 -27.80 1.67 17.95
C ALA A 220 -26.68 2.34 17.14
N PRO A 221 -26.80 2.44 15.81
CA PRO A 221 -25.77 3.05 14.98
C PRO A 221 -25.70 4.57 15.19
N ILE A 222 -24.52 5.14 14.95
CA ILE A 222 -24.31 6.59 14.87
C ILE A 222 -25.14 7.12 13.69
N PRO A 223 -26.01 8.12 13.87
CA PRO A 223 -26.81 8.66 12.76
C PRO A 223 -25.95 9.38 11.71
N PRO A 224 -26.49 9.64 10.50
CA PRO A 224 -25.68 10.06 9.37
C PRO A 224 -25.13 11.48 9.53
N THR A 225 -23.81 11.60 9.45
CA THR A 225 -23.09 12.87 9.32
C THR A 225 -22.82 13.21 7.85
N SER A 226 -22.98 12.26 6.91
CA SER A 226 -22.75 12.45 5.46
C SER A 226 -23.57 13.55 4.77
N LEU A 227 -24.64 14.05 5.39
CA LEU A 227 -25.52 15.06 4.80
C LEU A 227 -24.90 16.47 4.79
N SER A 228 -23.94 16.73 5.70
CA SER A 228 -23.19 17.98 5.77
C SER A 228 -21.94 17.78 6.64
N PRO A 229 -20.75 18.27 6.24
CA PRO A 229 -19.56 18.26 7.11
C PRO A 229 -19.78 19.07 8.40
N LEU A 230 -20.75 19.98 8.41
CA LEU A 230 -21.14 20.78 9.57
C LEU A 230 -22.08 20.02 10.54
N VAL A 231 -22.34 18.73 10.31
CA VAL A 231 -22.96 17.82 11.27
C VAL A 231 -21.99 16.65 11.48
N TYR A 232 -21.39 16.56 12.66
CA TYR A 232 -20.22 15.69 12.88
C TYR A 232 -20.27 15.01 14.27
N ILE A 233 -19.46 13.96 14.44
CA ILE A 233 -19.23 13.32 15.73
C ILE A 233 -18.41 14.27 16.60
N GLY A 234 -18.97 14.72 17.73
CA GLY A 234 -18.35 15.70 18.63
C GLY A 234 -18.31 15.26 20.10
N GLY A 235 -17.82 16.16 20.95
CA GLY A 235 -17.74 15.98 22.40
C GLY A 235 -16.94 14.75 22.82
N LEU A 236 -17.39 14.07 23.89
CA LEU A 236 -16.73 12.89 24.44
C LEU A 236 -16.63 11.74 23.44
N ALA A 237 -17.54 11.64 22.46
CA ALA A 237 -17.46 10.60 21.44
C ALA A 237 -16.26 10.81 20.51
N ALA A 238 -16.04 12.05 20.06
CA ALA A 238 -14.87 12.40 19.26
C ALA A 238 -13.56 12.17 20.03
N LEU A 239 -13.51 12.53 21.32
CA LEU A 239 -12.33 12.33 22.18
C LEU A 239 -11.99 10.85 22.43
N ASN A 240 -12.94 9.94 22.20
CA ASN A 240 -12.75 8.50 22.32
C ASN A 240 -12.46 7.83 20.97
N LEU A 241 -12.31 8.60 19.89
CA LEU A 241 -11.76 8.11 18.63
C LEU A 241 -10.23 8.27 18.63
N PRO A 242 -9.48 7.38 17.95
CA PRO A 242 -8.04 7.53 17.81
C PRO A 242 -7.64 8.80 17.06
N SER A 243 -6.74 9.59 17.64
CA SER A 243 -6.15 10.79 17.02
C SER A 243 -4.72 10.54 16.49
N PRO A 244 -4.30 11.21 15.39
CA PRO A 244 -2.91 11.21 14.93
C PRO A 244 -1.89 11.69 15.97
N THR A 245 -2.29 12.55 16.91
CA THR A 245 -1.44 13.05 17.99
C THR A 245 -1.36 12.09 19.19
N GLY A 246 -2.09 10.97 19.14
CA GLY A 246 -2.06 9.95 20.19
C GLY A 246 -2.79 10.33 21.48
N THR A 247 -3.60 11.39 21.44
CA THR A 247 -4.53 11.76 22.51
C THR A 247 -5.81 10.91 22.41
N GLY A 248 -6.58 10.80 23.51
CA GLY A 248 -7.90 10.14 23.55
C GLY A 248 -7.90 8.61 23.71
N ASP A 249 -9.02 7.98 23.33
CA ASP A 249 -9.34 6.53 23.26
C ASP A 249 -9.59 5.73 24.56
N TRP A 250 -9.36 6.31 25.73
CA TRP A 250 -9.45 5.64 27.03
C TRP A 250 -10.79 4.97 27.33
N HIS A 251 -11.90 5.58 26.87
CA HIS A 251 -13.26 5.08 27.08
C HIS A 251 -13.92 4.60 25.78
N LEU A 252 -13.15 4.21 24.77
CA LEU A 252 -13.67 3.77 23.46
C LEU A 252 -14.70 2.63 23.59
N GLU A 253 -14.40 1.61 24.40
CA GLU A 253 -15.30 0.46 24.57
C GLU A 253 -16.61 0.85 25.26
N GLU A 254 -16.51 1.62 26.34
CA GLU A 254 -17.66 2.12 27.10
C GLU A 254 -18.54 3.07 26.26
N THR A 255 -17.90 3.91 25.45
CA THR A 255 -18.58 4.95 24.65
C THR A 255 -19.37 4.36 23.50
N PHE A 256 -18.76 3.42 22.75
CA PHE A 256 -19.36 2.94 21.50
C PHE A 256 -19.99 1.55 21.59
N PHE A 257 -19.77 0.79 22.66
CA PHE A 257 -20.21 -0.60 22.76
C PHE A 257 -21.00 -0.94 24.04
N SER A 258 -21.21 0.01 24.95
CA SER A 258 -22.03 -0.20 26.15
C SER A 258 -23.53 -0.32 25.83
N GLN A 259 -24.21 -1.27 26.50
CA GLN A 259 -25.66 -1.50 26.38
C GLN A 259 -26.51 -0.45 27.11
N LYS A 260 -25.91 0.29 28.05
CA LYS A 260 -26.52 1.44 28.71
C LYS A 260 -25.85 2.69 28.16
N PRO A 261 -26.44 3.35 27.15
CA PRO A 261 -25.88 4.60 26.67
C PRO A 261 -25.80 5.59 27.84
N PRO A 262 -24.69 6.33 28.03
CA PRO A 262 -24.64 7.40 29.01
C PRO A 262 -25.77 8.41 28.73
N ALA A 263 -26.29 9.04 29.79
CA ALA A 263 -27.57 9.75 29.78
C ALA A 263 -27.66 10.96 28.82
N SER A 264 -26.55 11.40 28.20
CA SER A 264 -26.45 12.47 27.19
C SER A 264 -25.95 11.89 25.86
N ARG A 265 -26.77 11.29 24.98
CA ARG A 265 -27.75 11.89 24.05
C ARG A 265 -27.23 12.96 23.09
N SER A 266 -26.19 12.61 22.34
CA SER A 266 -26.08 12.82 20.87
C SER A 266 -24.60 12.88 20.58
N PHE A 267 -24.11 11.91 19.80
CA PHE A 267 -22.76 12.03 19.26
C PHE A 267 -22.66 13.16 18.25
N LEU A 268 -23.80 13.72 17.80
CA LEU A 268 -23.87 14.75 16.77
C LEU A 268 -23.78 16.15 17.34
N PHE A 269 -22.88 16.93 16.74
CA PHE A 269 -22.60 18.33 16.99
C PHE A 269 -22.70 19.11 15.67
N GLY A 270 -22.86 20.43 15.78
CA GLY A 270 -22.92 21.35 14.65
C GLY A 270 -24.35 21.71 14.24
N VAL A 271 -24.56 22.06 12.97
CA VAL A 271 -25.78 22.72 12.50
C VAL A 271 -27.03 21.92 12.85
N GLY A 272 -27.91 22.53 13.65
CA GLY A 272 -29.19 21.93 14.07
C GLY A 272 -29.08 20.91 15.22
N CYS A 273 -27.90 20.75 15.82
CA CYS A 273 -27.69 19.95 17.03
C CYS A 273 -27.80 20.83 18.30
N GLU A 274 -27.89 20.19 19.48
CA GLU A 274 -27.98 20.91 20.77
C GLU A 274 -26.74 21.77 21.06
N THR A 275 -25.56 21.29 20.64
CA THR A 275 -24.33 22.06 20.67
C THR A 275 -23.91 22.38 19.24
N ASP A 276 -24.04 23.65 18.89
CA ASP A 276 -23.68 24.19 17.57
C ASP A 276 -22.71 25.36 17.75
N THR A 277 -21.46 25.14 17.36
CA THR A 277 -20.36 26.12 17.38
C THR A 277 -19.93 26.51 15.98
N THR A 278 -20.67 26.07 14.94
CA THR A 278 -20.31 26.28 13.54
C THR A 278 -20.29 27.76 13.15
N SER A 279 -20.99 28.62 13.90
CA SER A 279 -20.91 30.08 13.73
C SER A 279 -19.57 30.70 14.11
N PHE A 280 -18.75 30.03 14.93
CA PHE A 280 -17.42 30.51 15.34
C PHE A 280 -16.33 29.99 14.41
N PHE A 281 -16.46 28.74 13.97
CA PHE A 281 -15.35 27.97 13.42
C PHE A 281 -15.61 27.44 12.02
N GLU A 282 -16.83 27.53 11.51
CA GLU A 282 -17.24 26.88 10.27
C GLU A 282 -16.80 25.39 10.26
N GLU A 283 -15.90 25.02 9.35
CA GLU A 283 -15.33 23.68 9.19
C GLU A 283 -13.99 23.47 9.97
N GLU A 284 -13.42 24.50 10.59
CA GLU A 284 -12.11 24.44 11.26
C GLU A 284 -12.09 23.42 12.40
N GLY A 285 -11.11 22.51 12.41
CA GLY A 285 -11.06 21.46 13.42
C GLY A 285 -12.09 20.35 13.18
N ILE A 286 -12.77 20.35 12.03
CA ILE A 286 -13.55 19.23 11.52
C ILE A 286 -12.68 18.59 10.44
N CYS A 287 -11.75 17.74 10.89
CA CYS A 287 -10.91 16.92 10.04
C CYS A 287 -10.05 17.68 8.99
N ASP A 288 -9.15 18.56 9.46
CA ASP A 288 -8.35 19.48 8.62
C ASP A 288 -7.36 18.81 7.63
N ASP A 289 -7.07 17.51 7.77
CA ASP A 289 -6.21 16.76 6.82
C ASP A 289 -6.87 15.49 6.22
N PHE A 290 -8.00 15.06 6.74
CA PHE A 290 -8.74 13.87 6.30
C PHE A 290 -10.20 14.02 6.72
N TYR A 291 -11.00 14.73 5.90
CA TYR A 291 -12.44 14.99 6.02
C TYR A 291 -13.35 13.77 6.24
N ASP A 292 -12.84 12.61 6.65
CA ASP A 292 -13.58 11.36 6.69
C ASP A 292 -13.06 10.43 7.80
N CYS A 293 -13.83 10.31 8.89
CA CYS A 293 -13.58 9.35 9.96
C CYS A 293 -14.19 7.96 9.69
N THR A 294 -14.82 7.73 8.53
CA THR A 294 -15.43 6.44 8.15
C THR A 294 -14.43 5.29 8.27
N GLU A 295 -13.20 5.49 7.81
CA GLU A 295 -12.18 4.44 7.92
C GLU A 295 -11.84 4.12 9.38
N ILE A 296 -11.90 5.11 10.28
CA ILE A 296 -11.67 4.93 11.72
C ILE A 296 -12.85 4.14 12.33
N LEU A 297 -14.09 4.55 12.06
CA LEU A 297 -15.29 3.86 12.54
C LEU A 297 -15.36 2.41 12.03
N ASP A 298 -15.06 2.20 10.74
CA ASP A 298 -15.03 0.88 10.11
C ASP A 298 -13.93 -0.02 10.72
N LYS A 299 -12.73 0.53 10.95
CA LYS A 299 -11.62 -0.19 11.61
C LYS A 299 -12.00 -0.66 13.01
N LEU A 300 -12.73 0.17 13.76
CA LEU A 300 -13.13 -0.06 15.13
C LEU A 300 -14.44 -0.85 15.25
N CYS A 301 -15.13 -1.13 14.14
CA CYS A 301 -16.45 -1.76 14.12
C CYS A 301 -17.51 -0.97 14.89
N ILE A 302 -17.40 0.36 14.92
CA ILE A 302 -18.40 1.25 15.49
C ILE A 302 -19.54 1.37 14.45
N PRO A 303 -20.79 0.97 14.78
CA PRO A 303 -21.88 1.02 13.80
C PRO A 303 -22.23 2.47 13.46
N HIS A 304 -22.30 2.83 12.17
CA HIS A 304 -22.64 4.17 11.69
C HIS A 304 -23.56 4.11 10.46
N GLU A 305 -24.35 5.16 10.28
CA GLU A 305 -25.25 5.35 9.13
C GLU A 305 -24.63 6.33 8.11
N GLY A 306 -24.88 6.09 6.83
CA GLY A 306 -24.35 6.92 5.74
C GLY A 306 -23.08 6.34 5.10
N ALA A 307 -22.69 6.93 3.97
CA ALA A 307 -21.50 6.48 3.22
C ALA A 307 -20.20 7.13 3.70
N VAL A 308 -20.31 8.26 4.43
CA VAL A 308 -19.21 9.08 4.94
C VAL A 308 -19.58 9.54 6.34
N ALA A 309 -18.60 9.56 7.25
CA ALA A 309 -18.77 10.08 8.59
C ALA A 309 -17.73 11.15 8.92
N TYR A 310 -18.16 12.26 9.53
CA TYR A 310 -17.29 13.34 10.00
C TYR A 310 -17.14 13.29 11.52
N ALA A 311 -15.95 13.67 12.03
CA ALA A 311 -15.69 13.82 13.45
C ALA A 311 -14.85 15.08 13.73
N ALA A 312 -15.04 15.68 14.89
CA ALA A 312 -14.20 16.77 15.36
C ALA A 312 -12.78 16.27 15.69
N THR A 313 -11.78 17.11 15.45
CA THR A 313 -10.46 16.95 16.07
C THR A 313 -10.61 17.02 17.58
N HIS A 314 -9.63 16.49 18.31
CA HIS A 314 -9.67 16.52 19.77
C HIS A 314 -9.70 17.95 20.33
N ALA A 315 -9.00 18.88 19.69
CA ALA A 315 -9.06 20.29 20.05
C ALA A 315 -10.46 20.88 19.84
N ARG A 316 -11.07 20.63 18.68
CA ARG A 316 -12.43 21.10 18.37
C ARG A 316 -13.47 20.47 19.30
N ALA A 317 -13.35 19.18 19.60
CA ALA A 317 -14.26 18.49 20.51
C ALA A 317 -14.22 19.08 21.94
N VAL A 318 -13.04 19.44 22.44
CA VAL A 318 -12.88 20.13 23.73
C VAL A 318 -13.46 21.55 23.66
N ALA A 319 -13.15 22.31 22.61
CA ALA A 319 -13.68 23.66 22.42
C ALA A 319 -15.22 23.67 22.35
N ASP A 320 -15.82 22.70 21.65
CA ASP A 320 -17.27 22.53 21.54
C ASP A 320 -17.92 22.24 22.90
N LEU A 321 -17.29 21.42 23.75
CA LEU A 321 -17.79 21.16 25.10
C LEU A 321 -17.77 22.42 25.97
N ILE A 322 -16.67 23.17 25.92
CA ILE A 322 -16.50 24.41 26.70
C ILE A 322 -17.50 25.47 26.23
N LEU A 323 -17.52 25.75 24.93
CA LEU A 323 -18.38 26.77 24.35
C LEU A 323 -19.85 26.39 24.44
N GLY A 324 -20.21 25.11 24.26
CA GLY A 324 -21.58 24.64 24.46
C GLY A 324 -22.13 24.99 25.84
N ALA A 325 -21.35 24.73 26.91
CA ALA A 325 -21.73 25.10 28.26
C ALA A 325 -21.79 26.64 28.44
N VAL A 326 -20.78 27.37 27.95
CA VAL A 326 -20.74 28.84 28.03
C VAL A 326 -21.94 29.47 27.34
N LEU A 327 -22.33 29.00 26.15
CA LEU A 327 -23.47 29.48 25.37
C LEU A 327 -24.80 29.25 26.07
N ARG A 328 -24.95 28.12 26.78
CA ARG A 328 -26.10 27.82 27.64
C ARG A 328 -26.08 28.58 28.97
N GLY A 329 -25.02 29.34 29.25
CA GLY A 329 -24.85 30.03 30.52
C GLY A 329 -24.53 29.08 31.68
N GLU A 330 -23.93 27.93 31.41
CA GLU A 330 -23.47 26.93 32.38
C GLU A 330 -21.97 27.14 32.70
N SER A 331 -21.42 26.35 33.62
CA SER A 331 -19.98 26.32 33.90
C SER A 331 -19.34 25.11 33.19
N PRO A 332 -18.28 25.30 32.38
CA PRO A 332 -17.58 24.19 31.72
C PRO A 332 -16.57 23.47 32.63
N ASP A 333 -16.67 23.60 33.95
CA ASP A 333 -15.72 23.05 34.94
C ASP A 333 -15.54 21.52 34.89
N TYR A 334 -16.43 20.79 34.20
CA TYR A 334 -16.31 19.36 33.97
C TYR A 334 -15.23 19.00 32.91
N VAL A 335 -14.74 19.99 32.17
CA VAL A 335 -13.63 19.83 31.23
C VAL A 335 -12.34 20.24 31.95
N VAL A 336 -11.52 19.26 32.32
CA VAL A 336 -10.17 19.48 32.86
C VAL A 336 -9.18 19.26 31.73
N LEU A 337 -8.55 20.33 31.23
CA LEU A 337 -7.80 20.27 29.97
C LEU A 337 -6.64 19.25 30.02
N ASP A 338 -5.95 19.15 31.15
CA ASP A 338 -4.84 18.22 31.35
C ASP A 338 -5.24 16.74 31.31
N ASP A 339 -6.50 16.43 31.64
CA ASP A 339 -7.00 15.04 31.60
C ASP A 339 -7.18 14.57 30.15
N TRP A 340 -7.44 15.49 29.22
CA TRP A 340 -7.76 15.17 27.83
C TRP A 340 -6.62 15.51 26.86
N MET A 341 -5.87 16.58 27.12
CA MET A 341 -4.82 17.13 26.26
C MET A 341 -3.48 17.21 27.02
N PRO A 342 -2.74 16.09 27.19
CA PRO A 342 -1.48 16.12 27.94
C PRO A 342 -0.34 16.85 27.21
N GLY A 343 -0.39 16.94 25.87
CA GLY A 343 0.62 17.61 25.05
C GLY A 343 0.44 19.13 25.01
N THR A 344 1.54 19.89 25.01
CA THR A 344 1.50 21.36 24.92
C THR A 344 0.86 21.84 23.61
N TRP A 345 1.19 21.19 22.49
CA TRP A 345 0.62 21.48 21.17
C TRP A 345 -0.90 21.27 21.14
N ASP A 346 -1.41 20.18 21.71
CA ASP A 346 -2.84 19.91 21.73
C ASP A 346 -3.61 20.95 22.58
N LYS A 347 -3.00 21.44 23.68
CA LYS A 347 -3.55 22.56 24.47
C LYS A 347 -3.55 23.87 23.69
N GLU A 348 -2.47 24.18 22.96
CA GLU A 348 -2.40 25.37 22.09
C GLU A 348 -3.54 25.38 21.08
N CYS A 349 -3.81 24.25 20.43
CA CYS A 349 -4.91 24.14 19.46
C CYS A 349 -6.29 24.41 20.10
N VAL A 350 -6.54 23.95 21.33
CA VAL A 350 -7.80 24.26 22.05
C VAL A 350 -7.90 25.75 22.32
N TYR A 351 -6.85 26.34 22.87
CA TYR A 351 -6.82 27.75 23.22
C TYR A 351 -6.91 28.66 21.99
N PHE A 352 -6.32 28.27 20.87
CA PHE A 352 -6.47 28.96 19.58
C PHE A 352 -7.95 29.09 19.17
N LEU A 353 -8.70 27.98 19.20
CA LEU A 353 -10.13 27.99 18.89
C LEU A 353 -10.92 28.86 19.90
N LEU A 354 -10.61 28.79 21.19
CA LEU A 354 -11.29 29.62 22.19
C LEU A 354 -11.05 31.12 21.96
N GLU A 355 -9.83 31.51 21.56
CA GLU A 355 -9.52 32.89 21.20
C GLU A 355 -10.25 33.35 19.93
N GLU A 356 -10.40 32.49 18.92
CA GLU A 356 -11.19 32.81 17.72
C GLU A 356 -12.67 33.04 18.03
N ALA A 357 -13.23 32.28 18.96
CA ALA A 357 -14.61 32.46 19.40
C ALA A 357 -14.80 33.70 20.29
N ARG A 358 -13.76 34.12 21.04
CA ARG A 358 -13.84 35.15 22.08
C ARG A 358 -14.48 36.47 21.62
N PRO A 359 -14.14 37.06 20.45
CA PRO A 359 -14.74 38.32 19.98
C PRO A 359 -16.26 38.26 19.86
N LEU A 360 -16.81 37.07 19.56
CA LEU A 360 -18.22 36.84 19.29
C LEU A 360 -19.04 36.53 20.56
N LEU A 361 -18.37 36.34 21.71
CA LEU A 361 -19.03 36.09 23.00
C LEU A 361 -19.52 37.38 23.68
N THR A 362 -20.66 37.26 24.38
CA THR A 362 -21.17 38.32 25.27
C THR A 362 -20.28 38.49 26.52
N GLY A 363 -20.44 39.60 27.25
CA GLY A 363 -19.67 39.85 28.48
C GLY A 363 -19.80 38.74 29.52
N ALA A 364 -21.03 38.27 29.79
CA ALA A 364 -21.27 37.19 30.75
C ALA A 364 -20.67 35.83 30.30
N GLN A 365 -20.64 35.58 29.00
CA GLN A 365 -20.01 34.38 28.42
C GLN A 365 -18.49 34.45 28.53
N LYS A 366 -17.90 35.63 28.25
CA LYS A 366 -16.46 35.88 28.42
C LYS A 366 -16.01 35.67 29.86
N GLU A 367 -16.80 36.11 30.85
CA GLU A 367 -16.50 35.88 32.27
C GLU A 367 -16.49 34.38 32.63
N LYS A 368 -17.42 33.60 32.07
CA LYS A 368 -17.46 32.14 32.29
C LYS A 368 -16.28 31.42 31.64
N LEU A 369 -15.95 31.79 30.40
CA LEU A 369 -14.77 31.27 29.71
C LEU A 369 -13.49 31.60 30.50
N TRP A 370 -13.33 32.86 30.91
CA TRP A 370 -12.21 33.31 31.73
C TRP A 370 -12.09 32.55 33.05
N ALA A 371 -13.21 32.31 33.73
CA ALA A 371 -13.21 31.54 34.98
C ALA A 371 -12.73 30.10 34.79
N TRP A 372 -13.02 29.48 33.64
CA TRP A 372 -12.52 28.16 33.27
C TRP A 372 -11.03 28.17 32.92
N GLU A 373 -10.58 29.18 32.17
CA GLU A 373 -9.17 29.38 31.81
C GLU A 373 -8.28 29.55 33.04
N CYS A 374 -8.76 30.28 34.05
CA CYS A 374 -8.06 30.42 35.33
C CYS A 374 -7.85 29.07 36.06
N LYS A 375 -8.71 28.08 35.83
CA LYS A 375 -8.60 26.73 36.41
C LYS A 375 -7.80 25.77 35.54
N ASN A 376 -7.61 26.10 34.28
CA ASN A 376 -6.88 25.30 33.29
C ASN A 376 -5.72 26.11 32.68
N PRO A 377 -4.84 26.72 33.50
CA PRO A 377 -3.88 27.69 33.02
C PRO A 377 -2.95 27.08 31.97
N PHE A 378 -2.82 27.77 30.84
CA PHE A 378 -1.87 27.43 29.81
C PHE A 378 -0.94 28.63 29.58
N ASP A 379 0.34 28.43 29.86
CA ASP A 379 1.37 29.41 29.53
C ASP A 379 1.73 29.20 28.06
N TYR A 380 1.38 30.15 27.20
CA TYR A 380 1.91 30.23 25.85
C TYR A 380 3.41 30.48 26.01
N GLY A 381 4.19 29.41 26.14
CA GLY A 381 5.60 29.49 26.47
C GLY A 381 6.25 30.59 25.63
N ASN A 382 6.87 31.57 26.31
CA ASN A 382 7.55 32.69 25.65
C ASN A 382 8.40 32.14 24.48
N VAL A 383 7.99 32.47 23.26
CA VAL A 383 8.74 32.20 22.02
C VAL A 383 10.04 33.00 22.02
#